data_AF-A0A3D4CIZ7-F1
#
_entry.id   AF-A0A3D4CIZ7-F1
#
_cell.length_a   1.000
_cell.length_b   1.000
_cell.length_c   1.000
_cell.angle_alpha   90.00
_cell.angle_beta   90.00
_cell.angle_gamma   90.00
#
_symmetry.space_group_name_H-M   'P 1'
#
loop_
_entity.id
_entity.type
_entity.pdbx_description
1 polymer ?
#
loop_
_entity_poly.entity_id
_entity_poly.type
_entity_poly.pdbx_seq_one_letter_code
_entity_poly.pdbx_strand_id
1 'polypeptide(L)'
;NQVAQIITYGTMAAKSAIRDTARALDLPLDQADRLAKLVPDVKLNKLFGWSEEEIKEKLKPEQQQMAKQLFEIYEKNNEEGTTVQKAKILEGSLRNTGIHACGVIITPDDITKFVPVATAKDTDMYCTQFDNSVVESAGLLKMDFLGLKTLTLIKDAVKNVKERHGIELIPDDFPLDDKKTYELFQRGETIGVFQYES
;
A
#
# COMPACT_ATOMS: atom_id res chain seq x y z
N ASN A 1 4.53 21.52 -20.32
CA ASN A 1 4.29 20.11 -19.91
C ASN A 1 5.61 19.43 -19.52
N GLN A 2 6.31 19.92 -18.50
CA GLN A 2 7.63 19.40 -18.08
C GLN A 2 7.56 18.61 -16.77
N VAL A 3 6.37 18.47 -16.21
CA VAL A 3 6.12 17.84 -14.91
C VAL A 3 5.00 16.83 -15.08
N ALA A 4 5.21 15.61 -14.58
CA ALA A 4 4.20 14.57 -14.55
C ALA A 4 4.28 13.76 -13.25
N GLN A 5 3.16 13.16 -12.87
CA GLN A 5 3.12 12.18 -11.78
C GLN A 5 3.58 10.80 -12.28
N ILE A 6 3.96 9.93 -11.35
CA ILE A 6 4.38 8.56 -11.66
C ILE A 6 3.17 7.63 -11.63
N ILE A 7 2.99 6.76 -12.63
CA ILE A 7 1.92 5.74 -12.61
C ILE A 7 2.29 4.63 -11.63
N THR A 8 1.28 4.10 -10.96
CA THR A 8 1.41 2.86 -10.21
C THR A 8 0.58 1.77 -10.87
N TYR A 9 1.15 0.59 -10.96
CA TYR A 9 0.47 -0.58 -11.51
C TYR A 9 0.04 -1.49 -10.37
N GLY A 10 -1.26 -1.52 -10.10
CA GLY A 10 -1.83 -2.39 -9.08
C GLY A 10 -1.94 -3.82 -9.58
N THR A 11 -1.21 -4.73 -8.95
CA THR A 11 -1.29 -6.17 -9.23
C THR A 11 -2.36 -6.84 -8.38
N MET A 12 -2.96 -7.92 -8.89
CA MET A 12 -3.89 -8.74 -8.13
C MET A 12 -3.18 -9.43 -6.96
N ALA A 13 -3.53 -9.07 -5.73
CA ALA A 13 -3.12 -9.80 -4.53
C ALA A 13 -3.95 -11.08 -4.36
N ALA A 14 -3.40 -12.10 -3.69
CA ALA A 14 -4.02 -13.41 -3.46
C ALA A 14 -5.52 -13.36 -3.12
N LYS A 15 -5.89 -12.60 -2.07
CA LYS A 15 -7.29 -12.46 -1.60
C LYS A 15 -8.20 -11.82 -2.66
N SER A 16 -7.68 -10.82 -3.40
CA SER A 16 -8.42 -10.18 -4.49
C SER A 16 -8.56 -11.08 -5.71
N ALA A 17 -7.53 -11.87 -6.03
CA ALA A 17 -7.55 -12.84 -7.12
C ALA A 17 -8.62 -13.91 -6.89
N ILE A 18 -8.74 -14.43 -5.66
CA ILE A 18 -9.81 -15.36 -5.30
C ILE A 18 -11.18 -14.73 -5.50
N ARG A 19 -11.42 -13.53 -4.95
CA ARG A 19 -12.73 -12.87 -5.04
C ARG A 19 -13.12 -12.51 -6.49
N ASP A 20 -12.17 -12.04 -7.29
CA ASP A 20 -12.41 -11.70 -8.70
C ASP A 20 -12.66 -12.99 -9.52
N THR A 21 -11.94 -14.08 -9.25
CA THR A 21 -12.15 -15.39 -9.90
C THR A 21 -13.49 -15.99 -9.51
N ALA A 22 -13.84 -15.96 -8.21
CA ALA A 22 -15.11 -16.44 -7.70
C ALA A 22 -16.29 -15.74 -8.38
N ARG A 23 -16.21 -14.42 -8.55
CA ARG A 23 -17.21 -13.64 -9.30
C ARG A 23 -17.32 -14.06 -10.76
N ALA A 24 -16.22 -14.40 -11.41
CA ALA A 24 -16.23 -14.85 -12.82
C ALA A 24 -16.76 -16.28 -12.99
N LEU A 25 -16.75 -17.10 -11.92
CA LEU A 25 -17.25 -18.47 -11.89
C LEU A 25 -18.62 -18.59 -11.20
N ASP A 26 -19.28 -17.47 -10.91
CA ASP A 26 -20.56 -17.40 -10.21
C ASP A 26 -20.60 -18.13 -8.85
N LEU A 27 -19.45 -18.21 -8.17
CA LEU A 27 -19.38 -18.77 -6.82
C LEU A 27 -20.05 -17.80 -5.82
N PRO A 28 -20.90 -18.30 -4.89
CA PRO A 28 -21.56 -17.47 -3.89
C PRO A 28 -20.60 -16.58 -3.09
N LEU A 29 -21.02 -15.35 -2.79
CA LEU A 29 -20.18 -14.32 -2.14
C LEU A 29 -19.67 -14.74 -0.76
N ASP A 30 -20.48 -15.48 0.00
CA ASP A 30 -20.12 -16.03 1.31
C ASP A 30 -18.99 -17.06 1.19
N GLN A 31 -19.04 -17.93 0.18
CA GLN A 31 -17.98 -18.89 -0.13
C GLN A 31 -16.72 -18.16 -0.60
N ALA A 32 -16.86 -17.18 -1.48
CA ALA A 32 -15.74 -16.37 -1.97
C ALA A 32 -15.00 -15.65 -0.83
N ASP A 33 -15.74 -15.06 0.12
CA ASP A 33 -15.15 -14.39 1.27
C ASP A 33 -14.49 -15.38 2.25
N ARG A 34 -15.11 -16.55 2.47
CA ARG A 34 -14.51 -17.63 3.25
C ARG A 34 -13.18 -18.07 2.65
N LEU A 35 -13.13 -18.34 1.34
CA LEU A 35 -11.91 -18.72 0.63
C LEU A 35 -10.83 -17.63 0.74
N ALA A 36 -11.20 -16.37 0.55
CA ALA A 36 -10.25 -15.25 0.67
C ALA A 36 -9.68 -15.11 2.09
N LYS A 37 -10.48 -15.41 3.13
CA LYS A 37 -10.01 -15.40 4.52
C LYS A 37 -9.07 -16.55 4.85
N LEU A 38 -9.16 -17.69 4.15
CA LEU A 38 -8.26 -18.83 4.31
C LEU A 38 -6.86 -18.61 3.71
N VAL A 39 -6.65 -17.52 3.00
CA VAL A 39 -5.34 -17.19 2.42
C VAL A 39 -4.45 -16.57 3.49
N PRO A 40 -3.32 -17.21 3.88
CA PRO A 40 -2.32 -16.60 4.73
C PRO A 40 -1.69 -15.38 4.03
N ASP A 41 -0.96 -14.53 4.76
CA ASP A 41 -0.40 -13.29 4.18
C ASP A 41 0.85 -13.54 3.31
N VAL A 42 0.69 -14.38 2.30
CA VAL A 42 1.69 -14.82 1.33
C VAL A 42 1.05 -14.97 -0.05
N LYS A 43 1.87 -14.98 -1.10
CA LYS A 43 1.40 -15.22 -2.48
C LYS A 43 0.97 -16.67 -2.68
N LEU A 44 -0.13 -16.92 -3.38
CA LEU A 44 -0.62 -18.26 -3.73
C LEU A 44 0.44 -19.07 -4.47
N ASN A 45 1.11 -18.47 -5.46
CA ASN A 45 2.15 -19.17 -6.21
C ASN A 45 3.33 -19.62 -5.33
N LYS A 46 3.69 -18.84 -4.31
CA LYS A 46 4.72 -19.22 -3.34
C LYS A 46 4.21 -20.29 -2.39
N LEU A 47 3.01 -20.09 -1.82
CA LEU A 47 2.41 -21.01 -0.86
C LEU A 47 2.30 -22.42 -1.42
N PHE A 48 1.71 -22.57 -2.62
CA PHE A 48 1.56 -23.85 -3.30
C PHE A 48 2.88 -24.42 -3.87
N GLY A 49 3.99 -23.69 -3.76
CA GLY A 49 5.32 -24.16 -4.14
C GLY A 49 6.20 -24.54 -2.94
N TRP A 50 5.73 -24.32 -1.71
CA TRP A 50 6.48 -24.64 -0.50
C TRP A 50 6.34 -26.11 -0.10
N SER A 51 7.40 -26.65 0.50
CA SER A 51 7.33 -27.92 1.22
C SER A 51 6.60 -27.78 2.56
N GLU A 52 6.20 -28.90 3.18
CA GLU A 52 5.63 -28.88 4.54
C GLU A 52 6.58 -28.27 5.58
N GLU A 53 7.89 -28.47 5.42
CA GLU A 53 8.91 -27.93 6.31
C GLU A 53 8.98 -26.41 6.18
N GLU A 54 8.97 -25.88 4.95
CA GLU A 54 8.95 -24.45 4.70
C GLU A 54 7.68 -23.78 5.22
N ILE A 55 6.53 -24.45 5.12
CA ILE A 55 5.27 -23.96 5.70
C ILE A 55 5.39 -23.85 7.22
N LYS A 56 5.97 -24.85 7.89
CA LYS A 56 6.16 -24.85 9.35
C LYS A 56 7.13 -23.78 9.82
N GLU A 57 8.19 -23.52 9.05
CA GLU A 57 9.20 -22.51 9.37
C GLU A 57 8.70 -21.08 9.12
N LYS A 58 8.00 -20.85 7.99
CA LYS A 58 7.68 -19.50 7.50
C LYS A 58 6.32 -18.98 7.97
N LEU A 59 5.40 -19.86 8.39
CA LEU A 59 4.06 -19.46 8.83
C LEU A 59 3.83 -19.71 10.32
N LYS A 60 3.03 -18.84 10.94
CA LYS A 60 2.55 -19.03 12.32
C LYS A 60 1.57 -20.22 12.39
N PRO A 61 1.38 -20.86 13.57
CA PRO A 61 0.49 -22.03 13.70
C PRO A 61 -0.92 -21.85 13.13
N GLU A 62 -1.53 -20.67 13.34
CA GLU A 62 -2.85 -20.35 12.77
C GLU A 62 -2.82 -20.33 11.22
N GLN A 63 -1.81 -19.68 10.65
CA GLN A 63 -1.62 -19.60 9.20
C GLN A 63 -1.30 -20.95 8.56
N GLN A 64 -0.66 -21.87 9.29
CA GLN A 64 -0.44 -23.24 8.83
C GLN A 64 -1.77 -24.01 8.69
N GLN A 65 -2.70 -23.84 9.64
CA GLN A 65 -4.02 -24.45 9.55
C GLN A 65 -4.82 -23.89 8.37
N MET A 66 -4.76 -22.57 8.17
CA MET A 66 -5.36 -21.90 7.02
C MET A 66 -4.81 -22.44 5.70
N ALA A 67 -3.48 -22.55 5.58
CA ALA A 67 -2.81 -23.11 4.42
C ALA A 67 -3.28 -24.55 4.14
N LYS A 68 -3.30 -25.42 5.17
CA LYS A 68 -3.74 -26.81 5.02
C LYS A 68 -5.17 -26.91 4.46
N GLN A 69 -6.11 -26.14 5.01
CA GLN A 69 -7.48 -26.11 4.49
C GLN A 69 -7.53 -25.63 3.03
N LEU A 70 -6.69 -24.66 2.68
CA LEU A 70 -6.61 -24.15 1.32
C LEU A 70 -6.03 -25.20 0.34
N PHE A 71 -5.05 -26.01 0.76
CA PHE A 71 -4.56 -27.15 -0.02
C PHE A 71 -5.65 -28.20 -0.23
N GLU A 72 -6.38 -28.58 0.81
CA GLU A 72 -7.48 -29.53 0.71
C GLU A 72 -8.59 -29.06 -0.24
N ILE A 73 -8.85 -27.74 -0.31
CA ILE A 73 -9.81 -27.16 -1.25
C ILE A 73 -9.23 -27.16 -2.66
N TYR A 74 -7.96 -26.76 -2.81
CA TYR A 74 -7.27 -26.69 -4.11
C TYR A 74 -7.24 -28.04 -4.84
N GLU A 75 -7.13 -29.16 -4.13
CA GLU A 75 -7.12 -30.51 -4.72
C GLU A 75 -8.51 -31.03 -5.10
N LYS A 76 -9.59 -30.42 -4.60
CA LYS A 76 -10.95 -30.85 -4.91
C LYS A 76 -11.35 -30.42 -6.32
N ASN A 77 -12.00 -31.33 -7.03
CA ASN A 77 -12.55 -31.06 -8.36
C ASN A 77 -13.97 -30.47 -8.27
N ASN A 78 -14.11 -29.35 -7.56
CA ASN A 78 -15.36 -28.61 -7.40
C ASN A 78 -15.18 -27.11 -7.73
N GLU A 79 -16.24 -26.32 -7.62
CA GLU A 79 -16.22 -24.89 -7.94
C GLU A 79 -15.22 -24.11 -7.07
N GLU A 80 -15.13 -24.44 -5.78
CA GLU A 80 -14.17 -23.81 -4.86
C GLU A 80 -12.72 -24.13 -5.25
N GLY A 81 -12.39 -25.39 -5.49
CA GLY A 81 -11.05 -25.80 -5.92
C GLY A 81 -10.65 -25.18 -7.24
N THR A 82 -11.56 -25.20 -8.23
CA THR A 82 -11.38 -24.53 -9.52
C THR A 82 -11.14 -23.03 -9.35
N THR A 83 -11.85 -22.38 -8.42
CA THR A 83 -11.65 -20.96 -8.10
C THR A 83 -10.24 -20.71 -7.57
N VAL A 84 -9.75 -21.49 -6.61
CA VAL A 84 -8.39 -21.31 -6.06
C VAL A 84 -7.32 -21.59 -7.10
N GLN A 85 -7.49 -22.63 -7.92
CA GLN A 85 -6.57 -22.97 -9.02
C GLN A 85 -6.44 -21.84 -10.05
N LYS A 86 -7.57 -21.28 -10.50
CA LYS A 86 -7.56 -20.15 -11.45
C LYS A 86 -7.07 -18.86 -10.80
N ALA A 87 -7.40 -18.61 -9.52
CA ALA A 87 -6.90 -17.46 -8.78
C ALA A 87 -5.38 -17.48 -8.65
N LYS A 88 -4.76 -18.66 -8.46
CA LYS A 88 -3.30 -18.82 -8.44
C LYS A 88 -2.65 -18.38 -9.76
N ILE A 89 -3.31 -18.63 -10.89
CA ILE A 89 -2.83 -18.19 -12.21
C ILE A 89 -2.99 -16.67 -12.38
N LEU A 90 -4.10 -16.10 -11.93
CA LEU A 90 -4.39 -14.67 -12.07
C LEU A 90 -3.61 -13.78 -11.09
N GLU A 91 -3.19 -14.31 -9.94
CA GLU A 91 -2.38 -13.58 -8.97
C GLU A 91 -1.14 -12.94 -9.61
N GLY A 92 -0.90 -11.67 -9.30
CA GLY A 92 0.23 -10.91 -9.85
C GLY A 92 -0.06 -10.26 -11.20
N SER A 93 -1.17 -10.59 -11.86
CA SER A 93 -1.60 -9.89 -13.07
C SER A 93 -1.92 -8.42 -12.78
N LEU A 94 -1.70 -7.57 -13.77
CA LEU A 94 -2.07 -6.15 -13.71
C LEU A 94 -3.60 -6.01 -13.67
N ARG A 95 -4.10 -5.27 -12.69
CA ARG A 95 -5.55 -5.07 -12.46
C ARG A 95 -5.98 -3.65 -12.77
N ASN A 96 -5.21 -2.67 -12.31
CA ASN A 96 -5.53 -1.27 -12.49
C ASN A 96 -4.27 -0.41 -12.51
N THR A 97 -4.45 0.83 -12.94
CA THR A 97 -3.47 1.89 -12.86
C THR A 97 -3.90 2.88 -11.79
N GLY A 98 -2.96 3.37 -11.01
CA GLY A 98 -3.12 4.46 -10.06
C GLY A 98 -2.04 5.51 -10.28
N ILE A 99 -2.00 6.48 -9.36
CA ILE A 99 -0.99 7.53 -9.34
C ILE A 99 -0.14 7.30 -8.09
N HIS A 100 1.18 7.46 -8.21
CA HIS A 100 2.10 7.39 -7.09
C HIS A 100 1.80 8.52 -6.12
N ALA A 101 1.67 8.20 -4.83
CA ALA A 101 1.20 9.16 -3.83
C ALA A 101 2.08 10.42 -3.70
N CYS A 102 3.38 10.30 -3.97
CA CYS A 102 4.36 11.36 -3.73
C CYS A 102 5.23 11.68 -4.96
N GLY A 103 5.25 10.81 -5.96
CA GLY A 103 6.32 10.77 -6.95
C GLY A 103 6.02 11.66 -8.14
N VAL A 104 6.91 12.60 -8.41
CA VAL A 104 6.81 13.55 -9.52
C VAL A 104 8.10 13.51 -10.34
N ILE A 105 7.97 13.53 -11.66
CA ILE A 105 9.09 13.61 -12.61
C ILE A 105 9.16 15.02 -13.16
N ILE A 106 10.39 15.52 -13.32
CA ILE A 106 10.69 16.81 -13.93
C ILE A 106 11.66 16.59 -15.11
N THR A 107 11.29 17.07 -16.29
CA THR A 107 12.10 16.97 -17.52
C THR A 107 12.57 18.34 -18.01
N PRO A 108 13.72 18.43 -18.70
CA PRO A 108 14.24 19.72 -19.20
C PRO A 108 13.42 20.32 -20.35
N ASP A 109 12.62 19.51 -21.03
CA ASP A 109 11.72 19.89 -22.13
C ASP A 109 10.41 19.07 -21.99
N ASP A 110 9.47 19.21 -22.91
CA ASP A 110 8.18 18.50 -22.89
C ASP A 110 8.36 17.01 -22.58
N ILE A 111 7.63 16.53 -21.56
CA ILE A 111 7.75 15.18 -21.03
C ILE A 111 7.47 14.10 -22.08
N THR A 112 6.63 14.40 -23.07
CA THR A 112 6.28 13.49 -24.17
C THR A 112 7.47 13.15 -25.07
N LYS A 113 8.54 13.96 -25.03
CA LYS A 113 9.80 13.70 -25.75
C LYS A 113 10.69 12.66 -25.06
N PHE A 114 10.47 12.41 -23.77
CA PHE A 114 11.32 11.54 -22.95
C PHE A 114 10.61 10.26 -22.53
N VAL A 115 9.31 10.32 -22.23
CA VAL A 115 8.53 9.18 -21.76
C VAL A 115 7.14 9.14 -22.37
N PRO A 116 6.58 7.94 -22.60
CA PRO A 116 5.16 7.81 -22.87
C PRO A 116 4.35 8.29 -21.67
N VAL A 117 3.30 9.07 -21.91
CA VAL A 117 2.41 9.60 -20.88
C VAL A 117 0.98 9.09 -21.05
N ALA A 118 0.22 9.16 -19.98
CA ALA A 118 -1.20 8.91 -19.90
C ALA A 118 -1.89 10.06 -19.16
N THR A 119 -3.19 10.22 -19.36
CA THR A 119 -4.02 11.13 -18.58
C THR A 119 -4.37 10.49 -17.23
N ALA A 120 -4.15 11.21 -16.14
CA ALA A 120 -4.68 10.84 -14.85
C ALA A 120 -6.22 10.96 -14.85
N LYS A 121 -6.91 10.09 -14.10
CA LYS A 121 -8.39 10.15 -14.00
C LYS A 121 -8.87 11.31 -13.13
N ASP A 122 -8.07 11.66 -12.12
CA ASP A 122 -8.48 12.54 -11.02
C ASP A 122 -7.71 13.88 -11.02
N THR A 123 -6.80 14.09 -11.96
CA THR A 123 -5.97 15.31 -12.05
C THR A 123 -5.77 15.72 -13.51
N ASP A 124 -5.63 17.02 -13.76
CA ASP A 124 -5.26 17.56 -15.08
C ASP A 124 -3.75 17.37 -15.40
N MET A 125 -2.99 16.80 -14.47
CA MET A 125 -1.56 16.53 -14.68
C MET A 125 -1.36 15.25 -15.49
N TYR A 126 -0.33 15.27 -16.34
CA TYR A 126 0.14 14.05 -17.00
C TYR A 126 0.67 13.05 -15.98
N CYS A 127 0.54 11.78 -16.35
CA CYS A 127 1.13 10.66 -15.63
C CYS A 127 2.06 9.91 -16.58
N THR A 128 3.29 9.60 -16.18
CA THR A 128 4.18 8.76 -17.01
C THR A 128 3.62 7.33 -17.09
N GLN A 129 3.80 6.61 -18.20
CA GLN A 129 3.48 5.17 -18.26
C GLN A 129 4.60 4.29 -17.69
N PHE A 130 5.74 4.89 -17.31
CA PHE A 130 6.80 4.18 -16.62
C PHE A 130 6.53 4.19 -15.12
N ASP A 131 6.63 3.02 -14.50
CA ASP A 131 6.59 2.91 -13.04
C ASP A 131 7.89 3.42 -12.41
N ASN A 132 7.92 3.48 -11.08
CA ASN A 132 9.06 4.02 -10.34
C ASN A 132 10.41 3.37 -10.71
N SER A 133 10.43 2.06 -10.95
CA SER A 133 11.68 1.35 -11.26
C SER A 133 12.22 1.70 -12.64
N VAL A 134 11.33 1.87 -13.62
CA VAL A 134 11.69 2.24 -14.99
C VAL A 134 12.10 3.70 -15.05
N VAL A 135 11.42 4.58 -14.30
CA VAL A 135 11.75 6.01 -14.25
C VAL A 135 13.16 6.26 -13.72
N GLU A 136 13.52 5.60 -12.62
CA GLU A 136 14.85 5.75 -12.02
C GLU A 136 15.95 5.21 -12.94
N SER A 137 15.74 4.05 -13.57
CA SER A 137 16.72 3.47 -14.50
C SER A 137 16.85 4.25 -15.82
N ALA A 138 15.81 4.97 -16.24
CA ALA A 138 15.84 5.86 -17.40
C ALA A 138 16.59 7.18 -17.14
N GLY A 139 17.04 7.45 -15.91
CA GLY A 139 17.83 8.65 -15.57
C GLY A 139 17.01 9.93 -15.50
N LEU A 140 15.69 9.82 -15.27
CA LEU A 140 14.82 10.98 -15.13
C LEU A 140 14.92 11.58 -13.73
N LEU A 141 14.85 12.90 -13.62
CA LEU A 141 14.83 13.58 -12.32
C LEU A 141 13.49 13.31 -11.64
N LYS A 142 13.56 12.56 -10.53
CA LYS A 142 12.43 12.26 -9.65
C LYS A 142 12.51 13.10 -8.39
N MET A 143 11.38 13.65 -7.97
CA MET A 143 11.19 14.27 -6.66
C MET A 143 9.98 13.66 -5.96
N ASP A 144 10.13 13.36 -4.67
CA ASP A 144 9.03 12.86 -3.83
C ASP A 144 8.48 14.00 -2.96
N PHE A 145 7.20 14.34 -3.17
CA PHE A 145 6.44 15.29 -2.37
C PHE A 145 5.50 14.54 -1.43
N LEU A 146 5.95 14.32 -0.19
CA LEU A 146 5.19 13.56 0.79
C LEU A 146 4.19 14.45 1.54
N GLY A 147 2.91 14.07 1.53
CA GLY A 147 1.90 14.66 2.38
C GLY A 147 1.89 14.03 3.78
N LEU A 148 2.49 14.69 4.77
CA LEU A 148 2.50 14.19 6.16
C LEU A 148 1.32 14.76 6.96
N LYS A 149 0.44 13.87 7.43
CA LYS A 149 -0.68 14.24 8.31
C LYS A 149 -0.21 14.95 9.58
N THR A 150 0.94 14.55 10.13
CA THR A 150 1.55 15.16 11.31
C THR A 150 1.85 16.65 11.12
N LEU A 151 2.31 17.06 9.93
CA LEU A 151 2.57 18.48 9.64
C LEU A 151 1.27 19.30 9.62
N THR A 152 0.17 18.70 9.12
CA THR A 152 -1.16 19.33 9.17
C THR A 152 -1.62 19.49 10.63
N LEU A 153 -1.42 18.46 11.45
CA LEU A 153 -1.78 18.48 12.87
C LEU A 153 -1.01 19.56 13.65
N ILE A 154 0.30 19.68 13.43
CA ILE A 154 1.13 20.73 14.04
C ILE A 154 0.64 22.11 13.61
N LYS A 155 0.40 22.31 12.31
CA LYS A 155 -0.11 23.58 11.76
C LYS A 155 -1.43 23.99 12.43
N ASP A 156 -2.37 23.06 12.55
CA ASP A 156 -3.67 23.32 13.18
C ASP A 156 -3.54 23.57 14.68
N ALA A 157 -2.64 22.85 15.37
CA ALA A 157 -2.34 23.09 16.78
C ALA A 157 -1.79 24.49 17.03
N VAL A 158 -0.80 24.94 16.25
CA VAL A 158 -0.23 26.29 16.31
C VAL A 158 -1.30 27.35 16.07
N LYS A 159 -2.13 27.15 15.05
CA LYS A 159 -3.25 28.05 14.75
C LYS A 159 -4.23 28.16 15.92
N ASN A 160 -4.64 27.03 16.50
CA ASN A 160 -5.56 27.01 17.63
C ASN A 160 -5.00 27.72 18.87
N VAL A 161 -3.69 27.56 19.14
CA VAL A 161 -3.04 28.26 20.26
C VAL A 161 -3.03 29.77 20.03
N LYS A 162 -2.73 30.22 18.80
CA LYS A 162 -2.77 31.64 18.43
C LYS A 162 -4.17 32.24 18.59
N GLU A 163 -5.20 31.54 18.13
CA GLU A 163 -6.60 32.00 18.24
C GLU A 163 -7.09 32.07 19.70
N ARG A 164 -6.73 31.11 20.55
CA ARG A 164 -7.23 31.04 21.93
C ARG A 164 -6.42 31.86 22.92
N HIS A 165 -5.11 31.92 22.74
CA HIS A 165 -4.18 32.48 23.72
C HIS A 165 -3.46 33.73 23.21
N GLY A 166 -3.59 34.07 21.92
CA GLY A 166 -2.84 35.18 21.31
C GLY A 166 -1.34 34.92 21.20
N ILE A 167 -0.89 33.69 21.47
CA ILE A 167 0.52 33.30 21.45
C ILE A 167 0.86 32.75 20.07
N GLU A 168 1.85 33.37 19.41
CA GLU A 168 2.40 32.85 18.16
C GLU A 168 3.50 31.85 18.46
N LEU A 169 3.31 30.62 17.99
CA LEU A 169 4.28 29.53 18.12
C LEU A 169 4.97 29.31 16.77
N ILE A 170 6.31 29.22 16.79
CA ILE A 170 7.12 28.89 15.61
C ILE A 170 7.78 27.53 15.88
N PRO A 171 7.29 26.43 15.28
CA PRO A 171 7.79 25.09 15.58
C PRO A 171 9.29 24.91 15.35
N ASP A 172 9.86 25.59 14.36
CA ASP A 172 11.30 25.51 14.03
C ASP A 172 12.20 26.10 15.13
N ASP A 173 11.64 26.94 16.00
CA ASP A 173 12.36 27.61 17.09
C ASP A 173 12.21 26.90 18.45
N PHE A 174 11.47 25.79 18.52
CA PHE A 174 11.22 25.10 19.79
C PHE A 174 12.51 24.49 20.37
N PRO A 175 12.80 24.69 21.67
CA PRO A 175 13.95 24.08 22.31
C PRO A 175 13.78 22.57 22.42
N LEU A 176 14.86 21.82 22.18
CA LEU A 176 14.86 20.35 22.23
C LEU A 176 15.05 19.79 23.64
N ASP A 177 15.24 20.66 24.64
CA ASP A 177 15.50 20.33 26.04
C ASP A 177 14.35 20.72 27.00
N ASP A 178 13.14 20.91 26.48
CA ASP A 178 11.97 21.24 27.30
C ASP A 178 11.62 20.11 28.28
N LYS A 179 11.90 20.35 29.56
CA LYS A 179 11.70 19.36 30.64
C LYS A 179 10.26 18.87 30.73
N LYS A 180 9.27 19.75 30.54
CA LYS A 180 7.85 19.38 30.64
C LYS A 180 7.43 18.41 29.54
N THR A 181 7.95 18.58 28.33
CA THR A 181 7.78 17.64 27.23
C THR A 181 8.36 16.27 27.60
N TYR A 182 9.57 16.20 28.14
CA TYR A 182 10.15 14.92 28.59
C TYR A 182 9.37 14.27 29.74
N GLU A 183 8.87 15.04 30.70
CA GLU A 183 8.04 14.53 31.79
C GLU A 183 6.75 13.85 31.27
N LEU A 184 6.17 14.34 30.18
CA LEU A 184 5.03 13.69 29.51
C LEU A 184 5.41 12.31 28.98
N PHE A 185 6.57 12.18 28.33
CA PHE A 185 7.10 10.87 27.90
C PHE A 185 7.40 9.95 29.09
N GLN A 186 7.97 10.47 30.19
CA GLN A 186 8.25 9.69 31.39
C GLN A 186 6.99 9.10 32.05
N ARG A 187 5.85 9.78 31.92
CA ARG A 187 4.55 9.28 32.39
C ARG A 187 3.87 8.31 31.41
N GLY A 188 4.44 8.11 30.21
CA GLY A 188 3.84 7.27 29.17
C GLY A 188 2.60 7.89 28.52
N GLU A 189 2.43 9.20 28.62
CA GLU A 189 1.27 9.94 28.08
C GLU A 189 1.42 10.21 26.56
N THR A 190 1.80 9.20 25.76
CA THR A 190 2.18 9.36 24.35
C THR A 190 1.05 9.20 23.34
N ILE A 191 -0.20 9.14 23.80
CA ILE A 191 -1.38 9.10 22.91
C ILE A 191 -1.42 10.39 22.08
N GLY A 192 -1.43 10.27 20.75
CA GLY A 192 -1.42 11.43 19.86
C GLY A 192 -0.02 11.95 19.50
N VAL A 193 1.05 11.30 19.99
CA VAL A 193 2.44 11.71 19.73
C VAL A 193 3.01 10.88 18.57
N PHE A 194 3.28 11.54 17.46
CA PHE A 194 3.80 10.90 16.24
C PHE A 194 5.02 10.01 16.52
N GLN A 195 4.99 8.78 15.99
CA GLN A 195 5.98 7.68 16.18
C GLN A 195 5.99 6.99 17.56
N TYR A 196 5.19 7.42 18.54
CA TYR A 196 5.18 6.87 19.90
C TYR A 196 3.79 6.38 20.36
N GLU A 197 2.89 6.08 19.42
CA GLU A 197 1.52 5.59 19.69
C GLU A 197 1.40 4.05 19.73
N SER A 198 2.51 3.32 19.67
CA SER A 198 2.55 1.84 19.59
C SER A 198 2.44 1.14 20.93
#